data_AF-A0A327GZD1-F1
#
_entry.id   AF-A0A327GZD1-F1
#
_cell.length_a   1.000
_cell.length_b   1.000
_cell.length_c   1.000
_cell.angle_alpha   90.00
_cell.angle_beta   90.00
_cell.angle_gamma   90.00
#
_symmetry.space_group_name_H-M   'P 1'
#
loop_
_entity.id
_entity.type
_entity.pdbx_description
1 polymer ?
#
loop_
_entity_poly.entity_id
_entity_poly.type
_entity_poly.pdbx_seq_one_letter_code
_entity_poly.pdbx_strand_id
1 'polypeptide(L)'
;MPSTYSMVLIVATLPLRSQGHWLMENSSANPTHRLSPSSWNTFEECPRKYWLSRQGLPKKASMPASMGTAIHNSVEDLCNLDLVGMGDAESGWLDIASKEALDRHWEIERQLFQDTPRHPRWKPELITKANEGLRGALEILLVRARKPQRNLSDVTVRCWKEVQSMVLANEGSLESICGRVMGRLDLWIAESRDGEVAEWIVADLKTGRPPKGALDVKVNRQLRLYRDLLKQNNPDHPPVHAEGWYSANQTVHRADGPPILDEALEAWEKMAPTEIPLDATPSDASCAFCEWKAWCPSWWVARKEGELSPGSMFRDEVVRLVRFDQESGAALFERSPPIGNDGELAPSDHRFGAILKDKALQQMIEIQSSADYHHLFLGSARLDGKVMHLGDWSEILPWSPMLMSSSQKLKKIE
;
A
#
# COMPACT_ATOMS: atom_id res chain seq x y z
N MET A 1 39.69 3.91 -28.38
CA MET A 1 39.16 3.20 -27.19
C MET A 1 38.71 4.24 -26.19
N PRO A 2 37.40 4.45 -25.98
CA PRO A 2 36.94 5.45 -25.02
C PRO A 2 36.77 4.83 -23.64
N SER A 3 37.28 5.58 -22.67
CA SER A 3 37.26 5.35 -21.23
C SER A 3 35.84 5.48 -20.67
N THR A 4 35.37 4.42 -20.01
CA THR A 4 34.18 4.39 -19.17
C THR A 4 34.41 5.19 -17.89
N TYR A 5 33.71 6.31 -17.70
CA TYR A 5 33.62 6.98 -16.40
C TYR A 5 32.39 6.44 -15.66
N SER A 6 32.65 5.77 -14.54
CA SER A 6 31.65 5.35 -13.56
C SER A 6 31.34 6.54 -12.65
N MET A 7 30.10 7.03 -12.66
CA MET A 7 29.63 8.12 -11.80
C MET A 7 29.12 7.52 -10.50
N VAL A 8 29.80 7.81 -9.39
CA VAL A 8 29.39 7.42 -8.04
C VAL A 8 28.55 8.55 -7.45
N LEU A 9 27.24 8.32 -7.28
CA LEU A 9 26.35 9.23 -6.55
C LEU A 9 26.64 9.14 -5.04
N ILE A 10 26.93 10.27 -4.41
CA ILE A 10 27.00 10.40 -2.95
C ILE A 10 25.84 11.32 -2.52
N VAL A 11 24.83 10.74 -1.86
CA VAL A 11 23.70 11.48 -1.28
C VAL A 11 24.13 12.03 0.08
N ALA A 12 24.25 13.35 0.18
CA ALA A 12 24.51 14.05 1.45
C ALA A 12 23.17 14.55 2.02
N THR A 13 22.70 13.92 3.09
CA THR A 13 21.56 14.40 3.88
C THR A 13 22.05 15.40 4.94
N LEU A 14 21.66 16.67 4.82
CA LEU A 14 21.86 17.67 5.86
C LEU A 14 20.51 18.00 6.52
N PRO A 15 20.38 17.91 7.86
CA PRO A 15 19.16 18.28 8.56
C PRO A 15 19.12 19.80 8.81
N LEU A 16 18.04 20.46 8.37
CA LEU A 16 17.73 21.83 8.78
C LEU A 16 17.14 21.83 10.19
N ARG A 17 17.84 22.52 11.10
CA ARG A 17 17.47 22.74 12.50
C ARG A 17 16.99 24.19 12.60
N SER A 18 15.70 24.44 12.85
CA SER A 18 15.22 25.76 13.27
C SER A 18 14.73 25.68 14.73
N GLN A 19 15.27 26.57 15.56
CA GLN A 19 14.90 26.73 16.97
C GLN A 19 13.78 27.76 17.07
N GLY A 20 12.70 27.41 17.79
CA GLY A 20 11.68 28.32 18.27
C GLY A 20 11.17 27.81 19.60
N HIS A 21 11.53 28.50 20.69
CA HIS A 21 11.24 28.12 22.07
C HIS A 21 9.88 28.72 22.49
N TRP A 22 8.88 27.87 22.73
CA TRP A 22 7.66 28.24 23.45
C TRP A 22 7.35 27.19 24.51
N LEU A 23 7.35 27.65 25.77
CA LEU A 23 6.94 26.88 26.94
C LEU A 23 5.41 26.81 26.98
N MET A 24 4.84 25.65 26.67
CA MET A 24 3.50 25.25 27.09
C MET A 24 3.49 23.76 27.45
N GLU A 25 2.66 23.41 28.42
CA GLU A 25 2.70 22.21 29.28
C GLU A 25 3.12 20.90 28.60
N ASN A 26 4.17 20.30 29.19
CA ASN A 26 4.64 18.95 28.93
C ASN A 26 3.54 17.92 29.22
N SER A 27 2.79 17.53 28.20
CA SER A 27 2.29 16.15 28.07
C SER A 27 3.43 15.30 27.49
N SER A 28 4.49 15.11 28.27
CA SER A 28 5.69 14.36 27.92
C SER A 28 5.47 12.84 27.98
N ALA A 29 4.45 12.35 27.26
CA ALA A 29 4.30 10.93 26.98
C ALA A 29 4.25 10.78 25.46
N ASN A 30 5.25 10.11 24.88
CA ASN A 30 5.14 9.63 23.51
C ASN A 30 3.81 8.87 23.38
N PRO A 31 2.98 9.17 22.38
CA PRO A 31 1.68 8.53 22.26
C PRO A 31 1.87 7.02 22.11
N THR A 32 1.06 6.24 22.83
CA THR A 32 1.17 4.77 22.90
C THR A 32 1.03 4.10 21.54
N HIS A 33 0.41 4.79 20.59
CA HIS A 33 0.27 4.41 19.19
C HIS A 33 0.09 5.68 18.33
N ARG A 34 0.27 5.55 17.02
CA ARG A 34 0.10 6.64 16.05
C ARG A 34 -0.90 6.25 14.97
N LEU A 35 -1.67 7.23 14.50
CA LEU A 35 -2.56 7.10 13.35
C LEU A 35 -1.83 7.58 12.08
N SER A 36 -1.95 6.79 11.01
CA SER A 36 -1.55 7.17 9.66
C SER A 36 -2.78 7.11 8.76
N PRO A 37 -2.82 7.84 7.63
CA PRO A 37 -3.97 7.78 6.72
C PRO A 37 -4.27 6.35 6.25
N SER A 38 -3.25 5.54 5.98
CA SER A 38 -3.42 4.13 5.59
C SER A 38 -4.00 3.27 6.71
N SER A 39 -3.58 3.48 7.96
CA SER A 39 -4.10 2.72 9.10
C SER A 39 -5.53 3.12 9.44
N TRP A 40 -5.87 4.42 9.34
CA TRP A 40 -7.24 4.89 9.50
C TRP A 40 -8.17 4.36 8.41
N ASN A 41 -7.72 4.36 7.15
CA ASN A 41 -8.48 3.75 6.06
C ASN A 41 -8.73 2.25 6.27
N THR A 42 -7.76 1.54 6.85
CA THR A 42 -7.91 0.12 7.20
C THR A 42 -8.90 -0.08 8.35
N PHE A 43 -8.87 0.78 9.36
CA PHE A 43 -9.78 0.76 10.50
C PHE A 43 -11.24 0.99 10.07
N GLU A 44 -11.51 2.04 9.28
CA GLU A 44 -12.87 2.30 8.77
C GLU A 44 -13.37 1.21 7.83
N GLU A 45 -12.48 0.53 7.11
CA GLU A 45 -12.89 -0.60 6.26
C GLU A 45 -13.33 -1.80 7.10
N CYS A 46 -12.55 -2.14 8.14
CA CYS A 46 -12.90 -3.17 9.12
C CYS A 46 -11.99 -3.06 10.35
N PRO A 47 -12.52 -2.77 11.55
CA PRO A 47 -11.70 -2.64 12.76
C PRO A 47 -10.93 -3.92 13.08
N ARG A 48 -11.53 -5.10 12.89
CA ARG A 48 -10.84 -6.40 12.99
C ARG A 48 -9.66 -6.55 12.02
N LYS A 49 -9.80 -6.07 10.78
CA LYS A 49 -8.72 -6.06 9.77
C LYS A 49 -7.56 -5.19 10.23
N TYR A 50 -7.86 -3.99 10.76
CA TYR A 50 -6.85 -3.13 11.37
C TYR A 50 -6.17 -3.83 12.54
N TRP A 51 -6.94 -4.39 13.48
CA TRP A 51 -6.39 -5.09 14.64
C TRP A 51 -5.45 -6.22 14.22
N LEU A 52 -5.85 -7.07 13.26
CA LEU A 52 -5.02 -8.18 12.73
C LEU A 52 -3.72 -7.69 12.09
N SER A 53 -3.74 -6.55 11.40
CA SER A 53 -2.54 -5.97 10.78
C SER A 53 -1.45 -5.56 11.78
N ARG A 54 -1.81 -5.43 13.08
CA ARG A 54 -0.91 -5.02 14.17
C ARG A 54 -0.32 -6.20 14.95
N GLN A 55 -0.61 -7.43 14.53
CA GLN A 55 -0.29 -8.64 15.30
C GLN A 55 1.01 -9.32 14.90
N GLY A 56 1.77 -8.73 13.97
CA GLY A 56 2.99 -9.33 13.41
C GLY A 56 2.72 -10.52 12.50
N LEU A 57 1.49 -10.66 12.00
CA LEU A 57 1.13 -11.69 11.02
C LEU A 57 1.85 -11.43 9.68
N PRO A 58 2.26 -12.49 8.96
CA PRO A 58 3.00 -12.34 7.71
C PRO A 58 2.13 -11.61 6.68
N LYS A 59 2.61 -10.49 6.12
CA LYS A 59 1.90 -9.73 5.09
C LYS A 59 2.05 -10.36 3.71
N LYS A 60 1.06 -10.13 2.86
CA LYS A 60 1.11 -10.54 1.44
C LYS A 60 1.69 -9.43 0.58
N ALA A 61 2.75 -9.74 -0.17
CA ALA A 61 3.27 -8.85 -1.21
C ALA A 61 2.26 -8.70 -2.36
N SER A 62 2.22 -7.50 -2.95
CA SER A 62 1.22 -7.11 -3.93
C SER A 62 1.89 -6.48 -5.15
N MET A 63 1.69 -7.07 -6.33
CA MET A 63 2.24 -6.53 -7.58
C MET A 63 1.84 -5.07 -7.83
N PRO A 64 0.56 -4.66 -7.68
CA PRO A 64 0.19 -3.26 -7.78
C PRO A 64 0.90 -2.35 -6.76
N ALA A 65 1.11 -2.82 -5.53
CA ALA A 65 1.78 -2.03 -4.50
C ALA A 65 3.26 -1.83 -4.84
N SER A 66 3.98 -2.91 -5.16
CA SER A 66 5.40 -2.83 -5.56
C SER A 66 5.62 -1.97 -6.80
N MET A 67 4.76 -2.09 -7.82
CA MET A 67 4.81 -1.20 -8.98
C MET A 67 4.56 0.27 -8.59
N GLY A 68 3.61 0.52 -7.68
CA GLY A 68 3.35 1.85 -7.14
C GLY A 68 4.58 2.43 -6.44
N THR A 69 5.17 1.68 -5.51
CA THR A 69 6.37 2.08 -4.78
C THR A 69 7.53 2.39 -5.73
N ALA A 70 7.77 1.54 -6.74
CA ALA A 70 8.81 1.80 -7.72
C ALA A 70 8.61 3.13 -8.46
N ILE A 71 7.38 3.44 -8.88
CA ILE A 71 7.06 4.72 -9.52
C ILE A 71 7.29 5.90 -8.55
N HIS A 72 6.79 5.82 -7.32
CA HIS A 72 6.93 6.92 -6.34
C HIS A 72 8.39 7.22 -6.06
N ASN A 73 9.19 6.20 -5.74
CA ASN A 73 10.61 6.39 -5.44
C ASN A 73 11.38 6.89 -6.68
N SER A 74 10.99 6.50 -7.91
CA SER A 74 11.59 7.07 -9.13
C SER A 74 11.26 8.56 -9.30
N VAL A 75 10.02 8.97 -9.02
CA VAL A 75 9.64 10.39 -9.04
C VAL A 75 10.42 11.17 -8.00
N GLU A 76 10.59 10.62 -6.78
CA GLU A 76 11.39 11.20 -5.71
C GLU A 76 12.83 11.48 -6.17
N ASP A 77 13.51 10.47 -6.73
CA ASP A 77 14.90 10.65 -7.20
C ASP A 77 15.01 11.70 -8.30
N LEU A 78 14.07 11.72 -9.24
CA LEU A 78 14.09 12.67 -10.35
C LEU A 78 13.84 14.10 -9.88
N CYS A 79 12.99 14.28 -8.86
CA CYS A 79 12.80 15.57 -8.21
C CYS A 79 14.05 16.02 -7.44
N ASN A 80 14.83 15.08 -6.91
CA ASN A 80 16.05 15.33 -6.12
C ASN A 80 17.35 15.22 -6.93
N LEU A 81 17.27 15.11 -8.26
CA LEU A 81 18.42 14.84 -9.11
C LEU A 81 19.41 16.01 -9.09
N ASP A 82 20.69 15.71 -8.90
CA ASP A 82 21.76 16.71 -8.96
C ASP A 82 22.11 17.02 -10.43
N LEU A 83 21.79 18.24 -10.85
CA LEU A 83 22.05 18.76 -12.20
C LEU A 83 23.28 19.67 -12.26
N VAL A 84 24.13 19.68 -11.22
CA VAL A 84 25.36 20.47 -11.20
C VAL A 84 26.31 19.97 -12.30
N GLY A 85 26.80 20.91 -13.12
CA GLY A 85 27.72 20.63 -14.22
C GLY A 85 27.05 20.30 -15.56
N MET A 86 25.73 20.09 -15.58
CA MET A 86 24.99 19.94 -16.84
C MET A 86 24.62 21.30 -17.44
N GLY A 87 24.81 21.43 -18.75
CA GLY A 87 24.47 22.61 -19.53
C GLY A 87 22.97 22.80 -19.65
N ASP A 88 22.50 24.02 -19.40
CA ASP A 88 21.08 24.37 -19.38
C ASP A 88 20.28 24.00 -20.65
N ALA A 89 20.94 23.97 -21.81
CA ALA A 89 20.33 23.66 -23.10
C ALA A 89 20.38 22.16 -23.45
N GLU A 90 21.05 21.34 -22.64
CA GLU A 90 21.12 19.89 -22.86
C GLU A 90 19.73 19.28 -22.72
N SER A 91 19.38 18.40 -23.65
CA SER A 91 18.11 17.65 -23.72
C SER A 91 18.40 16.15 -23.91
N GLY A 92 17.37 15.31 -23.91
CA GLY A 92 17.51 13.85 -24.07
C GLY A 92 17.94 13.11 -22.80
N TRP A 93 18.37 13.82 -21.76
CA TRP A 93 18.87 13.24 -20.51
C TRP A 93 17.75 12.71 -19.60
N LEU A 94 16.58 13.36 -19.57
CA LEU A 94 15.50 13.01 -18.62
C LEU A 94 14.87 11.64 -18.95
N ASP A 95 14.78 11.31 -20.23
CA ASP A 95 14.44 9.97 -20.74
C ASP A 95 15.31 8.89 -20.07
N ILE A 96 16.62 9.09 -20.15
CA ILE A 96 17.63 8.12 -19.70
C ILE A 96 17.58 8.02 -18.18
N ALA A 97 17.59 9.17 -17.49
CA ALA A 97 17.52 9.25 -16.03
C ALA A 97 16.24 8.61 -15.49
N SER A 98 15.09 8.82 -16.15
CA SER A 98 13.81 8.22 -15.75
C SER A 98 13.84 6.71 -15.87
N LYS A 99 14.40 6.20 -16.97
CA LYS A 99 14.56 4.76 -17.18
C LYS A 99 15.50 4.14 -16.15
N GLU A 100 16.65 4.75 -15.91
CA GLU A 100 17.63 4.26 -14.93
C GLU A 100 17.06 4.25 -13.51
N ALA A 101 16.37 5.31 -13.10
CA ALA A 101 15.71 5.39 -11.80
C ALA A 101 14.64 4.30 -11.64
N LEU A 102 13.81 4.07 -12.66
CA LEU A 102 12.78 3.05 -12.62
C LEU A 102 13.34 1.64 -12.65
N ASP A 103 14.28 1.34 -13.53
CA ASP A 103 14.89 0.00 -13.62
C ASP A 103 15.55 -0.38 -12.29
N ARG A 104 16.22 0.57 -11.62
CA ARG A 104 16.80 0.36 -10.30
C ARG A 104 15.74 0.07 -9.23
N HIS A 105 14.70 0.89 -9.12
CA HIS A 105 13.66 0.67 -8.10
C HIS A 105 12.79 -0.54 -8.38
N TRP A 106 12.56 -0.87 -9.65
CA TRP A 106 11.87 -2.08 -10.06
C TRP A 106 12.60 -3.33 -9.59
N GLU A 107 13.94 -3.34 -9.67
CA GLU A 107 14.77 -4.44 -9.21
C GLU A 107 14.81 -4.55 -7.68
N ILE A 108 14.90 -3.41 -6.97
CA ILE A 108 14.79 -3.38 -5.50
C ILE A 108 13.45 -3.97 -5.05
N GLU A 109 12.34 -3.51 -5.65
CA GLU A 109 11.00 -4.00 -5.33
C GLU A 109 10.81 -5.46 -5.71
N ARG A 110 11.42 -5.93 -6.81
CA ARG A 110 11.41 -7.35 -7.19
C ARG A 110 12.03 -8.21 -6.10
N GLN A 111 13.19 -7.82 -5.58
CA GLN A 111 13.89 -8.56 -4.53
C GLN A 111 13.04 -8.61 -3.25
N LEU A 112 12.55 -7.46 -2.78
CA LEU A 112 11.69 -7.37 -1.59
C LEU A 112 10.41 -8.21 -1.74
N PHE A 113 9.79 -8.20 -2.92
CA PHE A 113 8.60 -8.97 -3.23
C PHE A 113 8.87 -10.48 -3.18
N GLN A 114 10.01 -10.92 -3.72
CA GLN A 114 10.41 -12.34 -3.73
C GLN A 114 10.82 -12.83 -2.33
N ASP A 115 11.43 -11.96 -1.52
CA ASP A 115 11.82 -12.28 -0.14
C ASP A 115 10.62 -12.31 0.82
N THR A 116 9.49 -11.71 0.45
CA THR A 116 8.28 -11.70 1.28
C THR A 116 7.56 -13.06 1.21
N PRO A 117 7.48 -13.87 2.28
CA PRO A 117 7.04 -15.27 2.18
C PRO A 117 5.71 -15.48 1.43
N ARG A 118 4.73 -14.61 1.72
CA ARG A 118 3.44 -14.58 1.05
C ARG A 118 3.52 -13.63 -0.14
N HIS A 119 3.73 -14.17 -1.33
CA HIS A 119 3.74 -13.38 -2.56
C HIS A 119 3.16 -14.21 -3.72
N PRO A 120 2.40 -13.62 -4.67
CA PRO A 120 2.07 -14.31 -5.92
C PRO A 120 3.26 -14.31 -6.89
N ARG A 121 3.13 -14.79 -8.12
CA ARG A 121 4.22 -14.68 -9.10
C ARG A 121 4.53 -13.21 -9.45
N TRP A 122 5.83 -12.88 -9.51
CA TRP A 122 6.30 -11.61 -10.06
C TRP A 122 5.96 -11.51 -11.56
N LYS A 123 5.52 -10.33 -12.00
CA LYS A 123 5.11 -10.09 -13.40
C LYS A 123 6.07 -9.08 -14.05
N PRO A 124 7.20 -9.54 -14.63
CA PRO A 124 8.20 -8.64 -15.21
C PRO A 124 7.63 -7.75 -16.32
N GLU A 125 6.60 -8.22 -17.04
CA GLU A 125 5.92 -7.48 -18.09
C GLU A 125 5.22 -6.19 -17.60
N LEU A 126 4.95 -6.06 -16.29
CA LEU A 126 4.35 -4.86 -15.73
C LEU A 126 5.31 -3.67 -15.65
N ILE A 127 6.61 -3.86 -15.94
CA ILE A 127 7.57 -2.76 -16.03
C ILE A 127 7.18 -1.73 -17.10
N THR A 128 6.55 -2.15 -18.20
CA THR A 128 6.06 -1.25 -19.25
C THR A 128 4.97 -0.32 -18.70
N LYS A 129 4.05 -0.88 -17.90
CA LYS A 129 3.03 -0.10 -17.22
C LYS A 129 3.62 0.82 -16.15
N ALA A 130 4.68 0.38 -15.48
CA ALA A 130 5.41 1.21 -14.54
C ALA A 130 6.06 2.43 -15.24
N ASN A 131 6.65 2.23 -16.43
CA ASN A 131 7.19 3.29 -17.26
C ASN A 131 6.11 4.30 -17.69
N GLU A 132 4.95 3.82 -18.14
CA GLU A 132 3.81 4.69 -18.46
C GLU A 132 3.35 5.51 -17.25
N GLY A 133 3.29 4.87 -16.07
CA GLY A 133 2.95 5.53 -14.81
C GLY A 133 3.98 6.57 -14.37
N LEU A 134 5.28 6.30 -14.55
CA LEU A 134 6.33 7.28 -14.27
C LEU A 134 6.25 8.46 -15.23
N ARG A 135 6.16 8.20 -16.53
CA ARG A 135 6.03 9.25 -17.57
C ARG A 135 4.83 10.15 -17.29
N GLY A 136 3.67 9.57 -16.96
CA GLY A 136 2.48 10.34 -16.62
C GLY A 136 2.64 11.21 -15.37
N ALA A 137 3.38 10.75 -14.35
CA ALA A 137 3.68 11.55 -13.17
C ALA A 137 4.56 12.77 -13.51
N LEU A 138 5.61 12.56 -14.32
CA LEU A 138 6.51 13.63 -14.78
C LEU A 138 5.79 14.63 -15.68
N GLU A 139 4.87 14.17 -16.52
CA GLU A 139 4.03 15.03 -17.36
C GLU A 139 3.13 15.93 -16.52
N ILE A 140 2.53 15.43 -15.43
CA ILE A 140 1.77 16.28 -14.50
C ILE A 140 2.67 17.37 -13.89
N LEU A 141 3.88 17.03 -13.44
CA LEU A 141 4.85 18.00 -12.91
C LEU A 141 5.20 19.08 -13.94
N LEU A 142 5.50 18.69 -15.19
CA LEU A 142 5.80 19.62 -16.28
C LEU A 142 4.62 20.56 -16.59
N VAL A 143 3.40 20.04 -16.59
CA VAL A 143 2.19 20.86 -16.77
C VAL A 143 2.03 21.86 -15.62
N ARG A 144 2.27 21.44 -14.37
CA ARG A 144 2.22 22.33 -13.20
C ARG A 144 3.30 23.40 -13.21
N ALA A 145 4.48 23.08 -13.72
CA ALA A 145 5.55 24.05 -13.97
C ALA A 145 5.27 24.97 -15.18
N ARG A 146 4.14 24.78 -15.89
CA ARG A 146 3.79 25.51 -17.13
C ARG A 146 4.80 25.30 -18.26
N LYS A 147 5.42 24.12 -18.28
CA LYS A 147 6.38 23.70 -19.30
C LYS A 147 5.92 22.39 -19.96
N PRO A 148 4.69 22.32 -20.50
CA PRO A 148 4.23 21.10 -21.15
C PRO A 148 5.17 20.75 -22.31
N GLN A 149 5.68 19.53 -22.31
CA GLN A 149 6.52 19.00 -23.38
C GLN A 149 5.79 17.87 -24.11
N ARG A 150 6.09 17.71 -25.40
CA ARG A 150 5.57 16.58 -26.18
C ARG A 150 6.25 15.27 -25.79
N ASN A 151 7.57 15.32 -25.54
CA ASN A 151 8.36 14.17 -25.14
C ASN A 151 9.30 14.55 -23.97
N LEU A 152 9.60 13.57 -23.11
CA LEU A 152 10.59 13.76 -22.04
C LEU A 152 12.00 14.03 -22.60
N SER A 153 12.31 13.53 -23.79
CA SER A 153 13.57 13.81 -24.50
C SER A 153 13.74 15.29 -24.85
N ASP A 154 12.64 16.05 -24.93
CA ASP A 154 12.67 17.47 -25.30
C ASP A 154 12.86 18.37 -24.07
N VAL A 155 12.78 17.80 -22.86
CA VAL A 155 12.98 18.53 -21.60
C VAL A 155 14.45 18.90 -21.46
N THR A 156 14.71 20.21 -21.45
CA THR A 156 16.05 20.72 -21.20
C THR A 156 16.40 20.71 -19.72
N VAL A 157 17.68 20.69 -19.38
CA VAL A 157 18.16 20.83 -17.99
C VAL A 157 17.58 22.08 -17.32
N ARG A 158 17.54 23.22 -18.03
CA ARG A 158 16.93 24.45 -17.51
C ARG A 158 15.45 24.26 -17.17
N CYS A 159 14.70 23.61 -18.05
CA CYS A 159 13.28 23.33 -17.84
C CYS A 159 13.06 22.49 -16.58
N TRP A 160 13.90 21.47 -16.35
CA TRP A 160 13.75 20.64 -15.16
C TRP A 160 14.19 21.34 -13.87
N LYS A 161 15.23 22.18 -13.90
CA LYS A 161 15.59 23.04 -12.75
C LYS A 161 14.43 23.93 -12.31
N GLU A 162 13.63 24.42 -13.26
CA GLU A 162 12.39 25.17 -12.97
C GLU A 162 11.29 24.27 -12.38
N VAL A 163 11.19 23.00 -12.79
CA VAL A 163 10.31 22.02 -12.15
C VAL A 163 10.79 21.70 -10.73
N GLN A 164 12.09 21.57 -10.49
CA GLN A 164 12.63 21.31 -9.15
C GLN A 164 12.40 22.51 -8.21
N SER A 165 12.50 23.75 -8.71
CA SER A 165 12.34 24.93 -7.86
C SER A 165 10.92 25.14 -7.32
N MET A 166 9.90 24.53 -7.94
CA MET A 166 8.54 24.51 -7.40
C MET A 166 8.30 23.41 -6.36
N VAL A 167 9.16 22.38 -6.28
CA VAL A 167 9.04 21.30 -5.28
C VAL A 167 9.61 21.77 -3.95
N LEU A 168 8.73 21.97 -2.96
CA LEU A 168 9.10 22.38 -1.61
C LEU A 168 9.54 21.19 -0.75
N ALA A 169 8.89 20.03 -0.94
CA ALA A 169 9.29 18.77 -0.34
C ALA A 169 8.78 17.59 -1.19
N ASN A 170 9.50 16.48 -1.15
CA ASN A 170 9.04 15.17 -1.61
C ASN A 170 9.26 14.15 -0.48
N GLU A 171 8.35 13.16 -0.38
CA GLU A 171 8.36 12.14 0.68
C GLU A 171 8.46 12.71 2.11
N GLY A 172 7.94 13.92 2.30
CA GLY A 172 8.02 14.68 3.54
C GLY A 172 7.17 14.08 4.66
N SER A 173 7.73 13.98 5.87
CA SER A 173 6.99 13.55 7.04
C SER A 173 6.20 14.71 7.66
N LEU A 174 4.92 14.48 7.90
CA LEU A 174 4.03 15.38 8.63
C LEU A 174 3.62 14.72 9.94
N GLU A 175 3.61 15.49 11.02
CA GLU A 175 3.16 15.05 12.34
C GLU A 175 2.28 16.14 12.94
N SER A 176 1.19 15.75 13.61
CA SER A 176 0.35 16.68 14.37
C SER A 176 1.11 17.23 15.58
N ILE A 177 0.74 18.41 16.08
CA ILE A 177 1.36 19.02 17.27
C ILE A 177 1.40 18.06 18.48
N CYS A 178 0.36 17.26 18.67
CA CYS A 178 0.27 16.30 19.78
C CYS A 178 0.98 14.95 19.52
N GLY A 179 1.59 14.77 18.35
CA GLY A 179 2.32 13.56 17.92
C GLY A 179 1.47 12.31 17.63
N ARG A 180 0.14 12.39 17.77
CA ARG A 180 -0.77 11.24 17.64
C ARG A 180 -1.06 10.86 16.19
N VAL A 181 -1.05 11.84 15.29
CA VAL A 181 -1.34 11.68 13.87
C VAL A 181 -0.06 11.96 13.06
N MET A 182 0.22 11.09 12.10
CA MET A 182 1.36 11.22 11.19
C MET A 182 0.97 10.94 9.75
N GLY A 183 1.73 11.50 8.80
CA GLY A 183 1.58 11.28 7.37
C GLY A 183 2.91 11.36 6.64
N ARG A 184 3.01 10.73 5.48
CA ARG A 184 4.10 10.93 4.53
C ARG A 184 3.46 11.44 3.25
N LEU A 185 3.77 12.67 2.87
CA LEU A 185 3.28 13.27 1.62
C LEU A 185 4.16 12.80 0.47
N ASP A 186 3.60 12.53 -0.70
CA ASP A 186 4.41 12.21 -1.88
C ASP A 186 5.09 13.49 -2.39
N LEU A 187 4.30 14.56 -2.60
CA LEU A 187 4.78 15.84 -3.13
C LEU A 187 4.12 17.04 -2.44
N TRP A 188 4.93 18.05 -2.14
CA TRP A 188 4.48 19.38 -1.73
C TRP A 188 5.13 20.39 -2.66
N ILE A 189 4.30 21.11 -3.42
CA ILE A 189 4.75 22.07 -4.41
C ILE A 189 4.20 23.47 -4.13
N ALA A 190 4.92 24.49 -4.58
CA ALA A 190 4.47 25.86 -4.67
C ALA A 190 4.10 26.18 -6.13
N GLU A 191 2.82 26.44 -6.38
CA GLU A 191 2.36 26.94 -7.68
C GLU A 191 2.27 28.47 -7.61
N SER A 192 3.12 29.16 -8.37
CA SER A 192 3.08 30.62 -8.51
C SER A 192 2.53 31.00 -9.88
N ARG A 193 1.69 32.03 -9.92
CA ARG A 193 1.34 32.73 -11.16
C ARG A 193 2.07 34.07 -11.15
N ASP A 194 2.55 34.53 -12.30
CA ASP A 194 3.23 35.83 -12.39
C ASP A 194 2.40 36.94 -11.73
N GLY A 195 2.92 37.49 -10.63
CA GLY A 195 2.27 38.55 -9.85
C GLY A 195 1.26 38.09 -8.78
N GLU A 196 1.04 36.79 -8.59
CA GLU A 196 0.14 36.23 -7.56
C GLU A 196 0.91 35.62 -6.38
N VAL A 197 0.22 35.49 -5.24
CA VAL A 197 0.73 34.78 -4.07
C VAL A 197 0.84 33.29 -4.42
N ALA A 198 2.02 32.70 -4.20
CA ALA A 198 2.22 31.28 -4.46
C ALA A 198 1.26 30.44 -3.60
N GLU A 199 0.46 29.59 -4.24
CA GLU A 199 -0.40 28.62 -3.55
C GLU A 199 0.39 27.33 -3.27
N TRP A 200 0.07 26.65 -2.18
CA TRP A 200 0.66 25.35 -1.88
C TRP A 200 -0.27 24.21 -2.27
N ILE A 201 0.30 23.21 -2.92
CA ILE A 201 -0.41 21.98 -3.28
C ILE A 201 0.29 20.82 -2.62
N VAL A 202 -0.48 20.03 -1.86
CA VAL A 202 -0.09 18.72 -1.39
C VAL A 202 -0.64 17.68 -2.35
N ALA A 203 0.24 17.02 -3.07
CA ALA A 203 -0.12 16.01 -4.05
C ALA A 203 0.18 14.60 -3.52
N ASP A 204 -0.77 13.70 -3.75
CA ASP A 204 -0.64 12.27 -3.51
C ASP A 204 -0.74 11.54 -4.86
N LEU A 205 0.34 10.87 -5.22
CA LEU A 205 0.49 10.18 -6.49
C LEU A 205 -0.28 8.85 -6.41
N LYS A 206 -1.12 8.60 -7.42
CA LYS A 206 -1.95 7.41 -7.53
C LYS A 206 -1.65 6.69 -8.83
N THR A 207 -1.26 5.41 -8.71
CA THR A 207 -1.01 4.50 -9.84
C THR A 207 -2.23 3.61 -10.16
N GLY A 208 -3.31 3.77 -9.39
CA GLY A 208 -4.58 3.08 -9.55
C GLY A 208 -5.49 3.69 -10.62
N ARG A 209 -6.74 3.21 -10.66
CA ARG A 209 -7.74 3.76 -11.58
C ARG A 209 -8.22 5.12 -11.09
N PRO A 210 -8.40 6.10 -11.99
CA PRO A 210 -8.98 7.40 -11.67
C PRO A 210 -10.44 7.24 -11.21
N PRO A 211 -10.96 8.15 -10.36
CA PRO A 211 -12.37 8.18 -10.04
C PRO A 211 -13.18 8.56 -11.28
N LYS A 212 -14.41 8.06 -11.38
CA LYS A 212 -15.38 8.43 -12.43
C LYS A 212 -16.23 9.66 -12.06
N GLY A 213 -15.90 10.32 -10.95
CA GLY A 213 -16.66 11.42 -10.35
C GLY A 213 -15.88 11.97 -9.15
N ALA A 214 -16.54 12.10 -8.00
CA ALA A 214 -15.85 12.49 -6.77
C ALA A 214 -14.74 11.49 -6.38
N LEU A 215 -13.72 12.00 -5.69
CA LEU A 215 -12.67 11.17 -5.08
C LEU A 215 -13.29 10.10 -4.18
N ASP A 216 -12.69 8.91 -4.18
CA ASP A 216 -13.02 7.88 -3.20
C ASP A 216 -12.84 8.44 -1.78
N VAL A 217 -13.76 8.09 -0.86
CA VAL A 217 -13.78 8.61 0.50
C VAL A 217 -12.45 8.38 1.23
N LYS A 218 -11.78 7.25 0.97
CA LYS A 218 -10.46 6.93 1.56
C LYS A 218 -9.37 7.86 1.04
N VAL A 219 -9.39 8.17 -0.25
CA VAL A 219 -8.43 9.07 -0.90
C VAL A 219 -8.68 10.52 -0.47
N ASN A 220 -9.94 10.96 -0.45
CA ASN A 220 -10.31 12.30 -0.01
C ASN A 220 -9.90 12.55 1.45
N ARG A 221 -10.13 11.56 2.33
CA ARG A 221 -9.71 11.61 3.74
C ARG A 221 -8.20 11.69 3.90
N GLN A 222 -7.44 10.87 3.16
CA GLN A 222 -5.97 10.92 3.16
C GLN A 222 -5.44 12.30 2.74
N LEU A 223 -5.96 12.85 1.63
CA LEU A 223 -5.55 14.16 1.12
C LEU A 223 -5.89 15.30 2.07
N ARG A 224 -7.11 15.30 2.64
CA ARG A 224 -7.53 16.27 3.67
C ARG A 224 -6.63 16.20 4.90
N LEU A 225 -6.24 14.99 5.32
CA LEU A 225 -5.35 14.79 6.46
C LEU A 225 -3.99 15.45 6.21
N TYR A 226 -3.38 15.24 5.05
CA TYR A 226 -2.10 15.87 4.72
C TYR A 226 -2.21 17.40 4.62
N ARG A 227 -3.26 17.90 3.98
CA ARG A 227 -3.56 19.35 3.92
C ARG A 227 -3.59 19.96 5.31
N ASP A 228 -4.36 19.35 6.22
CA ASP A 228 -4.61 19.95 7.52
C ASP A 228 -3.42 19.81 8.47
N LEU A 229 -2.65 18.72 8.38
CA LEU A 229 -1.36 18.59 9.06
C LEU A 229 -0.37 19.66 8.56
N LEU A 230 -0.29 19.88 7.25
CA LEU A 230 0.59 20.90 6.69
C LEU A 230 0.20 22.30 7.19
N LYS A 231 -1.09 22.61 7.21
CA LYS A 231 -1.61 23.88 7.74
C LYS A 231 -1.31 24.06 9.23
N GLN A 232 -1.53 23.01 10.03
CA GLN A 232 -1.22 23.02 11.46
C GLN A 232 0.27 23.28 11.72
N ASN A 233 1.15 22.72 10.89
CA ASN A 233 2.60 22.86 11.03
C ASN A 233 3.14 24.20 10.50
N ASN A 234 2.34 24.96 9.74
CA ASN A 234 2.76 26.21 9.11
C ASN A 234 1.64 27.28 9.26
N PRO A 235 1.52 27.97 10.41
CA PRO A 235 0.40 28.88 10.67
C PRO A 235 0.24 30.02 9.65
N ASP A 236 1.36 30.49 9.07
CA ASP A 236 1.39 31.57 8.06
C ASP A 236 1.40 31.02 6.62
N HIS A 237 0.86 29.82 6.40
CA HIS A 237 0.80 29.21 5.08
C HIS A 237 -0.01 30.07 4.08
N PRO A 238 0.38 30.11 2.80
CA PRO A 238 -0.51 30.62 1.74
C PRO A 238 -1.71 29.68 1.55
N PRO A 239 -2.67 29.96 0.64
CA PRO A 239 -3.74 29.00 0.34
C PRO A 239 -3.18 27.60 0.06
N VAL A 240 -3.68 26.59 0.79
CA VAL A 240 -3.25 25.19 0.64
C VAL A 240 -4.38 24.34 0.08
N HIS A 241 -4.06 23.57 -0.96
CA HIS A 241 -4.94 22.60 -1.59
C HIS A 241 -4.32 21.21 -1.53
N ALA A 242 -5.15 20.17 -1.63
CA ALA A 242 -4.68 18.79 -1.73
C ALA A 242 -5.30 18.09 -2.93
N GLU A 243 -4.49 17.29 -3.62
CA GLU A 243 -4.84 16.74 -4.92
C GLU A 243 -4.37 15.29 -5.07
N GLY A 244 -5.23 14.45 -5.62
CA GLY A 244 -4.87 13.10 -6.07
C GLY A 244 -4.42 13.14 -7.53
N TRP A 245 -3.18 12.77 -7.78
CA TRP A 245 -2.55 12.79 -9.11
C TRP A 245 -2.53 11.38 -9.70
N TYR A 246 -3.38 11.11 -10.69
CA TYR A 246 -3.50 9.78 -11.28
C TYR A 246 -2.62 9.67 -12.51
N SER A 247 -1.45 9.07 -12.34
CA SER A 247 -0.42 9.09 -13.38
C SER A 247 -0.77 8.27 -14.61
N ALA A 248 -1.54 7.18 -14.45
CA ALA A 248 -1.91 6.29 -15.55
C ALA A 248 -2.74 6.98 -16.65
N ASN A 249 -3.48 8.05 -16.33
CA ASN A 249 -4.30 8.80 -17.29
C ASN A 249 -4.10 10.32 -17.17
N GLN A 250 -3.10 10.75 -16.40
CA GLN A 250 -2.69 12.15 -16.22
C GLN A 250 -3.84 13.05 -15.74
N THR A 251 -4.71 12.53 -14.87
CA THR A 251 -5.81 13.34 -14.31
C THR A 251 -5.50 13.76 -12.89
N VAL A 252 -5.92 14.99 -12.55
CA VAL A 252 -5.76 15.55 -11.22
C VAL A 252 -7.14 15.82 -10.62
N HIS A 253 -7.32 15.41 -9.37
CA HIS A 253 -8.59 15.52 -8.67
C HIS A 253 -8.37 16.18 -7.32
N ARG A 254 -9.09 17.27 -7.08
CA ARG A 254 -8.96 18.05 -5.85
C ARG A 254 -9.76 17.42 -4.71
N ALA A 255 -9.17 17.41 -3.53
CA ALA A 255 -9.84 17.03 -2.30
C ALA A 255 -10.59 18.23 -1.71
N ASP A 256 -11.87 18.01 -1.39
CA ASP A 256 -12.77 19.01 -0.84
C ASP A 256 -13.38 18.52 0.47
N GLY A 257 -13.71 19.49 1.33
CA GLY A 257 -14.32 19.25 2.64
C GLY A 257 -13.65 20.00 3.78
N PRO A 258 -14.28 20.03 4.96
CA PRO A 258 -13.80 20.76 6.13
C PRO A 258 -12.46 20.22 6.66
N PRO A 259 -11.84 20.87 7.67
CA PRO A 259 -10.73 20.27 8.40
C PRO A 259 -11.10 18.89 8.95
N ILE A 260 -10.13 17.95 9.03
CA ILE A 260 -10.37 16.54 9.40
C ILE A 260 -9.57 16.09 10.63
N LEU A 261 -8.77 16.97 11.25
CA LEU A 261 -7.89 16.57 12.35
C LEU A 261 -8.65 16.09 13.59
N ASP A 262 -9.81 16.68 13.90
CA ASP A 262 -10.63 16.25 15.05
C ASP A 262 -11.18 14.84 14.83
N GLU A 263 -11.74 14.56 13.64
CA GLU A 263 -12.17 13.21 13.23
C GLU A 263 -11.01 12.20 13.29
N ALA A 264 -9.79 12.64 12.91
CA ALA A 264 -8.60 11.80 12.98
C ALA A 264 -8.22 11.47 14.43
N LEU A 265 -8.37 12.42 15.36
CA LEU A 265 -8.10 12.19 16.78
C LEU A 265 -9.15 11.26 17.41
N GLU A 266 -10.43 11.40 17.05
CA GLU A 266 -11.47 10.46 17.48
C GLU A 266 -11.21 9.02 16.97
N ALA A 267 -10.76 8.89 15.71
CA ALA A 267 -10.38 7.60 15.16
C ALA A 267 -9.14 7.02 15.86
N TRP A 268 -8.14 7.86 16.15
CA TRP A 268 -6.96 7.48 16.92
C TRP A 268 -7.36 6.87 18.27
N GLU A 269 -8.27 7.48 19.02
CA GLU A 269 -8.73 6.95 20.31
C GLU A 269 -9.34 5.53 20.18
N LYS A 270 -10.13 5.29 19.13
CA LYS A 270 -10.76 3.99 18.86
C LYS A 270 -9.78 2.94 18.34
N MET A 271 -8.62 3.37 17.83
CA MET A 271 -7.55 2.52 17.29
C MET A 271 -6.53 2.11 18.36
N ALA A 272 -6.78 2.43 19.63
CA ALA A 272 -5.92 2.04 20.74
C ALA A 272 -5.61 0.52 20.72
N PRO A 273 -4.36 0.10 20.99
CA PRO A 273 -4.03 -1.31 21.06
C PRO A 273 -4.87 -2.03 22.11
N THR A 274 -5.56 -3.10 21.69
CA THR A 274 -6.39 -3.93 22.56
C THR A 274 -5.90 -5.38 22.58
N GLU A 275 -6.05 -6.04 23.72
CA GLU A 275 -5.82 -7.48 23.84
C GLU A 275 -6.90 -8.27 23.12
N ILE A 276 -8.16 -7.87 23.33
CA ILE A 276 -9.32 -8.46 22.69
C ILE A 276 -9.46 -7.86 21.27
N PRO A 277 -9.74 -8.69 20.26
CA PRO A 277 -10.07 -8.24 18.91
C PRO A 277 -11.09 -7.10 18.86
N LEU A 278 -10.83 -6.12 17.99
CA LEU A 278 -11.86 -5.16 17.59
C LEU A 278 -12.93 -5.85 16.74
N ASP A 279 -14.14 -5.29 16.76
CA ASP A 279 -15.29 -5.85 16.05
C ASP A 279 -15.04 -6.01 14.54
N ALA A 280 -15.54 -7.12 13.99
CA ALA A 280 -15.49 -7.38 12.57
C ALA A 280 -16.72 -6.81 11.87
N THR A 281 -16.49 -6.17 10.72
CA THR A 281 -17.55 -5.71 9.81
C THR A 281 -17.43 -6.43 8.46
N PRO A 282 -17.75 -7.74 8.40
CA PRO A 282 -17.66 -8.50 7.16
C PRO A 282 -18.60 -7.91 6.11
N SER A 283 -18.05 -7.65 4.93
CA SER A 283 -18.80 -7.24 3.74
C SER A 283 -18.04 -7.71 2.50
N ASP A 284 -18.71 -7.81 1.35
CA ASP A 284 -18.02 -8.16 0.10
C ASP A 284 -16.83 -7.20 -0.16
N ALA A 285 -17.01 -5.91 0.14
CA ALA A 285 -15.95 -4.91 -0.03
C ALA A 285 -14.76 -5.12 0.93
N SER A 286 -15.01 -5.33 2.23
CA SER A 286 -13.95 -5.46 3.24
C SER A 286 -13.26 -6.82 3.19
N CYS A 287 -13.98 -7.87 2.79
CA CYS A 287 -13.47 -9.23 2.77
C CYS A 287 -12.88 -9.64 1.41
N ALA A 288 -13.31 -9.11 0.26
CA ALA A 288 -12.84 -9.59 -1.06
C ALA A 288 -11.31 -9.68 -1.19
N PHE A 289 -10.57 -8.70 -0.66
CA PHE A 289 -9.11 -8.63 -0.73
C PHE A 289 -8.44 -8.61 0.66
N CYS A 290 -9.12 -9.11 1.69
CA CYS A 290 -8.55 -9.17 3.04
C CYS A 290 -7.48 -10.27 3.11
N GLU A 291 -6.23 -9.88 3.34
CA GLU A 291 -5.10 -10.81 3.47
C GLU A 291 -5.08 -11.57 4.81
N TRP A 292 -5.97 -11.25 5.74
CA TRP A 292 -6.00 -11.80 7.10
C TRP A 292 -7.04 -12.91 7.31
N LYS A 293 -7.70 -13.38 6.25
CA LYS A 293 -8.80 -14.36 6.34
C LYS A 293 -8.44 -15.64 7.08
N ALA A 294 -7.22 -16.16 6.93
CA ALA A 294 -6.76 -17.36 7.64
C ALA A 294 -6.76 -17.23 9.18
N TRP A 295 -6.78 -16.00 9.71
CA TRP A 295 -6.77 -15.68 11.14
C TRP A 295 -8.07 -15.03 11.62
N CYS A 296 -9.05 -14.84 10.73
CA CYS A 296 -10.30 -14.15 11.03
C CYS A 296 -11.48 -15.13 10.91
N PRO A 297 -12.13 -15.54 12.00
CA PRO A 297 -13.29 -16.44 11.91
C PRO A 297 -14.54 -15.75 11.36
N SER A 298 -14.68 -14.44 11.57
CA SER A 298 -15.92 -13.69 11.30
C SER A 298 -16.36 -13.71 9.83
N TRP A 299 -15.44 -13.69 8.85
CA TRP A 299 -15.83 -13.78 7.44
C TRP A 299 -16.38 -15.16 7.08
N TRP A 300 -15.87 -16.22 7.73
CA TRP A 300 -16.30 -17.58 7.47
C TRP A 300 -17.69 -17.85 8.07
N VAL A 301 -17.94 -17.30 9.26
CA VAL A 301 -19.27 -17.26 9.89
C VAL A 301 -20.26 -16.48 9.02
N ALA A 302 -19.93 -15.25 8.64
CA ALA A 302 -20.77 -14.42 7.79
C ALA A 302 -21.13 -15.11 6.45
N ARG A 303 -20.20 -15.89 5.89
CA ARG A 303 -20.48 -16.69 4.70
C ARG A 303 -21.45 -17.85 4.97
N LYS A 304 -21.34 -18.54 6.12
CA LYS A 304 -22.28 -19.60 6.51
C LYS A 304 -23.69 -19.06 6.69
N GLU A 305 -23.83 -17.89 7.30
CA GLU A 305 -25.11 -17.22 7.54
C GLU A 305 -25.68 -16.52 6.28
N GLY A 306 -24.94 -16.54 5.16
CA GLY A 306 -25.39 -15.98 3.89
C GLY A 306 -25.22 -14.46 3.76
N GLU A 307 -24.52 -13.81 4.69
CA GLU A 307 -24.19 -12.38 4.65
C GLU A 307 -23.08 -12.07 3.63
N LEU A 308 -22.18 -13.02 3.39
CA LEU A 308 -21.13 -12.93 2.37
C LEU A 308 -21.37 -13.91 1.23
N SER A 309 -21.23 -13.41 0.01
CA SER A 309 -21.26 -14.26 -1.17
C SER A 309 -20.04 -15.21 -1.21
N PRO A 310 -20.22 -16.48 -1.63
CA PRO A 310 -19.10 -17.40 -1.80
C PRO A 310 -18.14 -17.01 -2.93
N GLY A 311 -18.47 -16.01 -3.75
CA GLY A 311 -17.73 -15.64 -4.95
C GLY A 311 -18.10 -16.48 -6.17
N SER A 312 -18.07 -15.86 -7.35
CA SER A 312 -18.40 -16.53 -8.62
C SER A 312 -17.21 -17.35 -9.13
N MET A 313 -16.15 -16.66 -9.58
CA MET A 313 -14.98 -17.27 -10.23
C MET A 313 -13.88 -17.67 -9.24
N PHE A 314 -13.61 -16.85 -8.24
CA PHE A 314 -12.62 -17.12 -7.20
C PHE A 314 -13.33 -17.27 -5.86
N ARG A 315 -12.91 -18.27 -5.09
CA ARG A 315 -13.48 -18.61 -3.80
C ARG A 315 -12.37 -18.81 -2.79
N ASP A 316 -12.64 -18.36 -1.58
CA ASP A 316 -11.84 -18.72 -0.42
C ASP A 316 -12.51 -19.90 0.28
N GLU A 317 -11.80 -20.83 0.89
CA GLU A 317 -12.40 -21.96 1.59
C GLU A 317 -11.63 -22.28 2.87
N VAL A 318 -12.32 -22.83 3.87
CA VAL A 318 -11.68 -23.48 5.01
C VAL A 318 -11.96 -24.97 4.89
N VAL A 319 -10.89 -25.77 4.86
CA VAL A 319 -10.96 -27.17 4.46
C VAL A 319 -10.12 -28.08 5.33
N ARG A 320 -10.43 -29.37 5.28
CA ARG A 320 -9.55 -30.46 5.68
C ARG A 320 -9.04 -31.16 4.43
N LEU A 321 -7.76 -31.52 4.43
CA LEU A 321 -7.18 -32.33 3.36
C LEU A 321 -7.56 -33.81 3.56
N VAL A 322 -8.18 -34.43 2.54
CA VAL A 322 -8.60 -35.84 2.57
C VAL A 322 -7.60 -36.73 1.86
N ARG A 323 -7.13 -36.29 0.68
CA ARG A 323 -6.13 -37.01 -0.12
C ARG A 323 -5.33 -35.99 -0.92
N PHE A 324 -4.04 -36.25 -1.07
CA PHE A 324 -3.16 -35.45 -1.91
C PHE A 324 -2.21 -36.37 -2.66
N ASP A 325 -2.08 -36.14 -3.95
CA ASP A 325 -1.06 -36.71 -4.80
C ASP A 325 -0.07 -35.62 -5.18
N GLN A 326 1.14 -35.72 -4.63
CA GLN A 326 2.21 -34.74 -4.80
C GLN A 326 2.73 -34.68 -6.24
N GLU A 327 2.67 -35.79 -6.98
CA GLU A 327 3.21 -35.86 -8.35
C GLU A 327 2.29 -35.17 -9.35
N SER A 328 0.98 -35.45 -9.28
CA SER A 328 0.00 -34.85 -10.17
C SER A 328 -0.53 -33.49 -9.69
N GLY A 329 -0.31 -33.16 -8.42
CA GLY A 329 -0.90 -32.00 -7.76
C GLY A 329 -2.40 -32.13 -7.51
N ALA A 330 -2.97 -33.32 -7.66
CA ALA A 330 -4.39 -33.57 -7.40
C ALA A 330 -4.65 -33.66 -5.88
N ALA A 331 -5.64 -32.91 -5.40
CA ALA A 331 -6.07 -32.96 -4.01
C ALA A 331 -7.59 -33.18 -3.91
N LEU A 332 -8.00 -33.87 -2.85
CA LEU A 332 -9.38 -33.97 -2.41
C LEU A 332 -9.49 -33.24 -1.08
N PHE A 333 -10.35 -32.22 -1.04
CA PHE A 333 -10.64 -31.45 0.15
C PHE A 333 -12.05 -31.73 0.65
N GLU A 334 -12.25 -31.52 1.95
CA GLU A 334 -13.54 -31.52 2.61
C GLU A 334 -13.76 -30.15 3.23
N ARG A 335 -14.87 -29.48 2.91
CA ARG A 335 -15.19 -28.17 3.51
C ARG A 335 -15.44 -28.33 5.00
N SER A 336 -14.89 -27.42 5.78
CA SER A 336 -15.02 -27.36 7.23
C SER A 336 -15.84 -26.13 7.62
N PRO A 337 -17.19 -26.24 7.79
CA PRO A 337 -18.03 -25.11 8.16
C PRO A 337 -17.77 -24.66 9.62
N PRO A 338 -17.98 -23.38 9.95
CA PRO A 338 -17.73 -22.89 11.31
C PRO A 338 -18.79 -23.37 12.31
N ILE A 339 -18.33 -23.61 13.54
CA ILE A 339 -19.14 -23.80 14.75
C ILE A 339 -18.93 -22.57 15.63
N GLY A 340 -20.01 -21.89 16.01
CA GLY A 340 -19.89 -20.67 16.81
C GLY A 340 -19.13 -19.56 16.06
N ASN A 341 -18.44 -18.72 16.81
CA ASN A 341 -17.86 -17.45 16.32
C ASN A 341 -16.33 -17.38 16.45
N ASP A 342 -15.72 -18.34 17.14
CA ASP A 342 -14.31 -18.27 17.56
C ASP A 342 -13.37 -19.08 16.63
N GLY A 343 -13.95 -19.69 15.59
CA GLY A 343 -13.22 -20.32 14.50
C GLY A 343 -13.07 -21.82 14.64
N GLU A 344 -13.78 -22.44 15.58
CA GLU A 344 -14.01 -23.88 15.60
C GLU A 344 -14.73 -24.31 14.32
N LEU A 345 -14.46 -25.54 13.89
CA LEU A 345 -14.96 -26.08 12.63
C LEU A 345 -15.62 -27.43 12.85
N ALA A 346 -16.71 -27.68 12.12
CA ALA A 346 -17.36 -28.98 12.07
C ALA A 346 -16.82 -29.81 10.90
N PRO A 347 -16.91 -31.15 10.96
CA PRO A 347 -16.84 -31.96 9.75
C PRO A 347 -18.03 -31.65 8.83
N SER A 348 -17.87 -31.92 7.53
CA SER A 348 -19.00 -31.96 6.60
C SER A 348 -18.80 -33.03 5.53
N ASP A 349 -19.87 -33.45 4.88
CA ASP A 349 -19.79 -34.39 3.74
C ASP A 349 -19.49 -33.69 2.40
N HIS A 350 -19.30 -32.36 2.42
CA HIS A 350 -19.05 -31.60 1.21
C HIS A 350 -17.59 -31.71 0.78
N ARG A 351 -17.33 -32.64 -0.14
CA ARG A 351 -16.01 -32.87 -0.74
C ARG A 351 -15.91 -32.32 -2.15
N PHE A 352 -14.73 -31.82 -2.49
CA PHE A 352 -14.44 -31.34 -3.83
C PHE A 352 -12.98 -31.60 -4.23
N GLY A 353 -12.78 -31.86 -5.52
CA GLY A 353 -11.45 -32.04 -6.09
C GLY A 353 -10.79 -30.70 -6.40
N ALA A 354 -9.46 -30.68 -6.32
CA ALA A 354 -8.66 -29.54 -6.70
C ALA A 354 -7.38 -29.96 -7.44
N ILE A 355 -6.88 -29.09 -8.31
CA ILE A 355 -5.58 -29.21 -8.97
C ILE A 355 -4.70 -28.07 -8.49
N LEU A 356 -3.58 -28.42 -7.87
CA LEU A 356 -2.57 -27.51 -7.35
C LEU A 356 -1.39 -27.46 -8.31
N LYS A 357 -0.94 -26.25 -8.64
CA LYS A 357 0.25 -26.01 -9.47
C LYS A 357 1.14 -24.96 -8.85
N ASP A 358 2.38 -24.91 -9.34
CA ASP A 358 3.35 -23.85 -9.04
C ASP A 358 3.48 -23.59 -7.53
N LYS A 359 3.40 -22.33 -7.09
CA LYS A 359 3.53 -21.99 -5.67
C LYS A 359 2.49 -22.64 -4.76
N ALA A 360 1.26 -22.85 -5.23
CA ALA A 360 0.23 -23.52 -4.41
C ALA A 360 0.59 -25.00 -4.16
N LEU A 361 1.20 -25.67 -5.14
CA LEU A 361 1.69 -27.05 -4.97
C LEU A 361 2.84 -27.10 -3.95
N GLN A 362 3.80 -26.18 -4.06
CA GLN A 362 4.93 -26.07 -3.13
C GLN A 362 4.45 -25.85 -1.69
N GLN A 363 3.52 -24.90 -1.48
CA GLN A 363 2.92 -24.64 -0.18
C GLN A 363 2.26 -25.89 0.43
N MET A 364 1.54 -26.68 -0.39
CA MET A 364 0.92 -27.92 0.11
C MET A 364 1.95 -28.97 0.51
N ILE A 365 3.03 -29.13 -0.27
CA ILE A 365 4.11 -30.07 0.04
C ILE A 365 4.80 -29.69 1.36
N GLU A 366 5.08 -28.40 1.55
CA GLU A 366 5.68 -27.86 2.79
C GLU A 366 4.74 -28.05 4.00
N ILE A 367 3.44 -27.81 3.83
CA ILE A 367 2.48 -28.00 4.91
C ILE A 367 2.39 -29.48 5.30
N GLN A 368 2.38 -30.40 4.32
CA GLN A 368 2.32 -31.83 4.61
C GLN A 368 3.55 -32.35 5.36
N SER A 369 4.74 -31.80 5.10
CA SER A 369 5.96 -32.21 5.80
C SER A 369 6.03 -31.69 7.23
N SER A 370 5.24 -30.66 7.57
CA SER A 370 5.23 -30.01 8.89
C SER A 370 4.30 -30.63 9.95
N ALA A 371 3.57 -31.70 9.61
CA ALA A 371 2.73 -32.56 10.47
C ALA A 371 1.62 -31.94 11.38
N ASP A 372 1.53 -30.62 11.54
CA ASP A 372 0.79 -30.02 12.66
C ASP A 372 -0.53 -29.30 12.31
N TYR A 373 -1.02 -29.35 11.07
CA TYR A 373 -2.21 -28.59 10.65
C TYR A 373 -3.39 -29.46 10.21
N HIS A 374 -4.49 -29.42 10.98
CA HIS A 374 -5.72 -30.16 10.68
C HIS A 374 -6.63 -29.47 9.66
N HIS A 375 -6.59 -28.14 9.60
CA HIS A 375 -7.43 -27.34 8.70
C HIS A 375 -6.61 -26.27 7.98
N LEU A 376 -6.98 -26.04 6.72
CA LEU A 376 -6.30 -25.13 5.82
C LEU A 376 -7.27 -24.06 5.33
N PHE A 377 -6.77 -22.83 5.24
CA PHE A 377 -7.35 -21.77 4.44
C PHE A 377 -6.84 -21.88 3.00
N LEU A 378 -7.76 -21.99 2.05
CA LEU A 378 -7.51 -21.85 0.63
C LEU A 378 -7.93 -20.45 0.20
N GLY A 379 -6.98 -19.61 -0.20
CA GLY A 379 -7.22 -18.27 -0.71
C GLY A 379 -7.23 -18.24 -2.24
N SER A 380 -8.20 -17.53 -2.83
CA SER A 380 -8.30 -17.28 -4.27
C SER A 380 -8.26 -18.56 -5.12
N ALA A 381 -8.96 -19.61 -4.69
CA ALA A 381 -9.13 -20.83 -5.48
C ALA A 381 -10.09 -20.56 -6.65
N ARG A 382 -9.64 -20.80 -7.89
CA ARG A 382 -10.47 -20.56 -9.08
C ARG A 382 -11.38 -21.75 -9.31
N LEU A 383 -12.68 -21.52 -9.41
CA LEU A 383 -13.66 -22.56 -9.73
C LEU A 383 -13.74 -22.76 -11.24
N ASP A 384 -13.57 -24.01 -11.70
CA ASP A 384 -13.80 -24.42 -13.08
C ASP A 384 -14.68 -25.69 -13.10
N GLY A 385 -15.96 -25.50 -13.43
CA GLY A 385 -16.98 -26.55 -13.29
C GLY A 385 -17.10 -27.03 -11.83
N LYS A 386 -16.68 -28.28 -11.58
CA LYS A 386 -16.71 -28.91 -10.24
C LYS A 386 -15.33 -29.01 -9.57
N VAL A 387 -14.27 -28.54 -10.23
CA VAL A 387 -12.89 -28.66 -9.77
C VAL A 387 -12.35 -27.28 -9.41
N MET A 388 -11.61 -27.20 -8.32
CA MET A 388 -10.88 -25.98 -7.96
C MET A 388 -9.46 -25.99 -8.52
N HIS A 389 -8.99 -24.83 -8.96
CA HIS A 389 -7.63 -24.64 -9.44
C HIS A 389 -6.90 -23.64 -8.55
N LEU A 390 -5.76 -24.09 -8.02
CA LEU A 390 -4.86 -23.27 -7.22
C LEU A 390 -3.51 -23.18 -7.94
N GLY A 391 -2.96 -21.98 -8.01
CA GLY A 391 -1.67 -21.73 -8.66
C GLY A 391 -0.94 -20.57 -7.99
N ASP A 392 -0.07 -19.90 -8.74
CA ASP A 392 0.74 -18.78 -8.25
C ASP A 392 -0.03 -17.58 -7.68
N TRP A 393 -1.34 -17.46 -7.93
CA TRP A 393 -2.18 -16.40 -7.38
C TRP A 393 -2.87 -16.79 -6.07
N SER A 394 -2.92 -18.09 -5.78
CA SER A 394 -3.63 -18.67 -4.65
C SER A 394 -2.74 -18.70 -3.41
N GLU A 395 -3.38 -18.90 -2.25
CA GLU A 395 -2.68 -19.12 -0.99
C GLU A 395 -3.20 -20.39 -0.34
N ILE A 396 -2.30 -21.17 0.23
CA ILE A 396 -2.63 -22.26 1.12
C ILE A 396 -1.93 -21.96 2.44
N LEU A 397 -2.73 -21.71 3.47
CA LEU A 397 -2.25 -21.35 4.80
C LEU A 397 -2.92 -22.25 5.84
N PRO A 398 -2.28 -22.50 6.98
CA PRO A 398 -2.99 -23.02 8.15
C PRO A 398 -4.17 -22.13 8.54
N TRP A 399 -5.32 -22.75 8.84
CA TRP A 399 -6.41 -22.05 9.52
C TRP A 399 -6.01 -21.83 10.99
N SER A 400 -5.80 -20.58 11.39
CA SER A 400 -5.32 -20.24 12.74
C SER A 400 -6.03 -18.98 13.27
N PRO A 401 -7.32 -19.06 13.61
CA PRO A 401 -8.08 -17.94 14.17
C PRO A 401 -7.36 -17.28 15.34
N MET A 402 -7.26 -15.94 15.34
CA MET A 402 -6.55 -15.21 16.38
C MET A 402 -7.51 -14.43 17.27
N LEU A 403 -7.77 -14.96 18.47
CA LEU A 403 -8.78 -14.45 19.40
C LEU A 403 -8.22 -13.52 20.50
N MET A 404 -6.90 -13.41 20.59
CA MET A 404 -6.17 -12.59 21.56
C MET A 404 -4.88 -12.09 20.92
N SER A 405 -4.34 -10.96 21.37
CA SER A 405 -3.13 -10.36 20.79
C SER A 405 -1.87 -11.24 20.91
N SER A 406 -0.95 -11.12 19.95
CA SER A 406 0.26 -11.94 19.90
C SER A 406 1.25 -11.65 21.03
N SER A 407 1.25 -10.44 21.59
CA SER A 407 2.14 -10.02 22.70
C SER A 407 1.97 -10.82 23.99
N GLN A 408 0.88 -11.58 24.16
CA GLN A 408 0.71 -12.52 25.28
C GLN A 408 1.06 -13.97 24.96
N LYS A 409 1.13 -14.42 23.69
CA LYS A 409 1.59 -15.79 23.38
C LYS A 409 3.00 -16.03 23.91
N LEU A 410 3.84 -15.00 23.93
CA LEU A 410 5.18 -15.04 24.50
C LEU A 410 5.21 -15.04 26.05
N LYS A 411 4.17 -14.53 26.72
CA LYS A 411 4.09 -14.51 28.21
C LYS A 411 3.52 -15.80 28.83
N LYS A 412 2.97 -16.71 28.03
CA LYS A 412 2.47 -18.02 28.48
C LYS A 412 3.46 -19.17 28.26
N ILE A 413 4.65 -18.88 27.73
CA ILE A 413 5.70 -19.87 27.44
C ILE A 413 6.88 -19.79 28.46
N GLU A 414 6.78 -18.94 29.49
CA GLU A 414 7.72 -18.94 30.62
C GLU A 414 7.23 -19.80 31.80
#